data_AF-A0A0L8HUD5-F1
#
_entry.id   AF-A0A0L8HUD5-F1
#
_cell.length_a   1.000
_cell.length_b   1.000
_cell.length_c   1.000
_cell.angle_alpha   90.00
_cell.angle_beta   90.00
_cell.angle_gamma   90.00
#
_symmetry.space_group_name_H-M   'P 1'
#
loop_
_entity.id
_entity.type
_entity.pdbx_description
1 polymer ?
#
loop_
_entity_poly.entity_id
_entity_poly.type
_entity_poly.pdbx_seq_one_letter_code
_entity_poly.pdbx_strand_id
1 'polypeptide(L)'
;MKYSSIPKRKRARHLKSSRNRQSLRPCKRDEFKCDNGQCIPGYLRCFKGPNTERLGCADYSHLKQCRNTKCESDQFKCRNAYCITQKQVCNGKTDCLMSKWDEFHCAYKCPYPTDECACFDISMNCTNRGLFHVPKNNEGSIQFHLAGNFLNYTLSADTFKMYDLTILDISNNSLSTIPPDCFAGLWRLQSLNLADNQLTEIENDTFVGLSGLRSLNIERNNIQTILPNAFRGLSSLSTLDLSKQRLTFIEKNVFNGLRKLRFLNLSGNQITNIEDGAFNGLKNLLTLDISNNMLITIGENVFHGLTNLHTLYTDEYRFCCLAKGVPDCNPKPDEFSSCEDLMSNYVLRASIWILGITASFGNVIVIIWRTRDKRSGK
;
A
#
# COMPACT_ATOMS: atom_id res chain seq x y z
N MET A 1 70.32 19.13 23.62
CA MET A 1 69.22 19.64 22.77
C MET A 1 67.94 18.86 23.15
N LYS A 2 67.32 19.14 24.30
CA LYS A 2 66.14 20.00 24.52
C LYS A 2 65.01 19.85 23.48
N TYR A 3 64.06 18.98 23.84
CA TYR A 3 62.59 19.11 23.84
C TYR A 3 61.91 19.99 22.78
N SER A 4 60.91 19.43 22.10
CA SER A 4 59.68 20.16 21.76
C SER A 4 58.48 19.23 21.83
N SER A 5 57.72 19.43 22.91
CA SER A 5 56.41 18.87 23.21
C SER A 5 55.30 19.86 22.81
N ILE A 6 54.13 19.28 22.55
CA ILE A 6 52.80 19.83 22.20
C ILE A 6 52.37 21.01 23.12
N PRO A 7 51.42 21.88 22.72
CA PRO A 7 50.09 21.74 23.34
C PRO A 7 48.86 22.03 22.46
N LYS A 8 47.74 21.43 22.91
CA LYS A 8 46.34 21.57 22.48
C LYS A 8 45.67 22.86 23.01
N ARG A 9 44.63 23.29 22.27
CA ARG A 9 43.36 23.95 22.66
C ARG A 9 43.37 25.29 23.43
N LYS A 10 42.56 26.25 22.94
CA LYS A 10 41.59 27.01 23.76
C LYS A 10 40.36 27.46 22.96
N ARG A 11 39.19 27.32 23.61
CA ARG A 11 37.82 27.62 23.13
C ARG A 11 37.51 29.13 23.15
N ALA A 12 36.63 29.50 22.23
CA ALA A 12 35.54 30.49 22.25
C ALA A 12 35.56 31.66 23.27
N ARG A 13 35.35 32.89 22.77
CA ARG A 13 34.59 33.95 23.46
C ARG A 13 33.74 34.78 22.49
N HIS A 14 32.57 35.11 23.01
CA HIS A 14 31.40 35.74 22.42
C HIS A 14 31.58 37.15 21.81
N LEU A 15 30.71 37.41 20.82
CA LEU A 15 30.03 38.66 20.45
C LEU A 15 30.62 39.99 20.93
N LYS A 16 30.95 40.85 19.96
CA LYS A 16 30.56 42.26 20.03
C LYS A 16 29.84 42.67 18.74
N SER A 17 28.57 42.99 18.93
CA SER A 17 27.72 43.80 18.06
C SER A 17 28.48 45.01 17.53
N SER A 18 28.66 45.06 16.21
CA SER A 18 28.90 46.30 15.48
C SER A 18 27.72 46.52 14.55
N ARG A 19 26.75 47.33 15.03
CA ARG A 19 25.76 47.99 14.18
C ARG A 19 26.52 48.97 13.26
N ASN A 20 27.07 48.46 12.16
CA ASN A 20 27.45 49.32 11.06
C ASN A 20 26.19 49.57 10.24
N ARG A 21 25.58 50.75 10.45
CA ARG A 21 24.78 51.42 9.41
C ARG A 21 25.73 51.67 8.24
N GLN A 22 25.93 50.66 7.39
CA GLN A 22 26.51 50.87 6.08
C GLN A 22 25.53 51.75 5.32
N SER A 23 26.00 52.95 4.98
CA SER A 23 25.40 53.79 3.96
C SER A 23 25.08 52.92 2.75
N LEU A 24 23.80 52.81 2.40
CA LEU A 24 23.37 52.14 1.17
C LEU A 24 24.00 52.89 0.00
N ARG A 25 25.11 52.36 -0.52
CA ARG A 25 25.64 52.82 -1.79
C ARG A 25 24.52 52.66 -2.83
N PRO A 26 24.22 53.68 -3.65
CA PRO A 26 23.32 53.50 -4.77
C PRO A 26 23.89 52.40 -5.66
N CYS A 27 23.08 51.40 -6.00
CA CYS A 27 23.51 50.31 -6.87
C CYS A 27 23.99 50.88 -8.20
N LYS A 28 25.02 50.26 -8.79
CA LYS A 28 25.53 50.67 -10.11
C LYS A 28 24.46 50.43 -11.18
N ARG A 29 24.60 51.06 -12.35
CA ARG A 29 23.62 50.94 -13.46
C ARG A 29 23.33 49.49 -13.88
N ASP A 30 24.29 48.59 -13.69
CA ASP A 30 24.19 47.17 -14.09
C ASP A 30 23.80 46.23 -12.91
N GLU A 31 23.44 46.79 -11.76
CA GLU A 31 23.08 46.04 -10.55
C GLU A 31 21.58 46.15 -10.24
N PHE A 32 20.97 45.05 -9.81
CA PHE A 32 19.60 45.01 -9.31
C PHE A 32 19.58 45.27 -7.80
N LYS A 33 18.65 46.13 -7.37
CA LYS A 33 18.42 46.42 -5.96
C LYS A 33 17.34 45.51 -5.40
N CYS A 34 17.70 44.69 -4.43
CA CYS A 34 16.81 43.83 -3.66
C CYS A 34 15.91 44.65 -2.73
N ASP A 35 14.77 44.09 -2.30
CA ASP A 35 13.82 44.77 -1.40
C ASP A 35 14.46 45.09 -0.04
N ASN A 36 15.37 44.23 0.43
CA ASN A 36 16.19 44.42 1.63
C ASN A 36 17.34 45.46 1.47
N GLY A 37 17.50 46.06 0.29
CA GLY A 37 18.53 47.07 0.00
C GLY A 37 19.90 46.52 -0.43
N GLN A 38 20.08 45.21 -0.55
CA GLN A 38 21.27 44.59 -1.15
C GLN A 38 21.33 44.89 -2.66
N CYS A 39 22.52 45.15 -3.19
CA CYS A 39 22.75 45.25 -4.63
C CYS A 39 23.36 43.93 -5.12
N ILE A 40 22.79 43.34 -6.17
CA ILE A 40 23.30 42.15 -6.84
C ILE A 40 23.55 42.45 -8.31
N PRO A 41 24.44 41.71 -9.01
CA PRO A 41 24.58 41.84 -10.45
C PRO A 41 23.25 41.62 -11.20
N GLY A 42 22.94 42.48 -12.18
CA GLY A 42 21.66 42.48 -12.88
C GLY A 42 21.34 41.17 -13.62
N TYR A 43 22.36 40.41 -14.04
CA TYR A 43 22.21 39.11 -14.70
C TYR A 43 21.65 38.01 -13.77
N LEU A 44 21.69 38.21 -12.45
CA LEU A 44 21.08 37.28 -11.49
C LEU A 44 19.57 37.53 -11.31
N ARG A 45 19.03 38.61 -11.88
CA ARG A 45 17.60 38.88 -11.85
C ARG A 45 16.86 37.79 -12.60
N CYS A 46 15.83 37.21 -11.98
CA CYS A 46 15.04 36.13 -12.57
C CYS A 46 15.81 34.86 -12.92
N PHE A 47 16.95 34.61 -12.27
CA PHE A 47 17.74 33.41 -12.44
C PHE A 47 18.08 32.78 -11.09
N LYS A 48 17.78 31.49 -10.92
CA LYS A 48 18.14 30.69 -9.73
C LYS A 48 19.16 29.63 -10.15
N GLY A 49 20.45 29.93 -9.97
CA GLY A 49 21.56 29.00 -10.14
C GLY A 49 22.03 28.32 -8.83
N PRO A 50 23.05 27.44 -8.91
CA PRO A 50 23.54 26.65 -7.77
C PRO A 50 24.13 27.46 -6.61
N ASN A 51 24.44 28.75 -6.83
CA ASN A 51 24.98 29.66 -5.81
C ASN A 51 24.02 30.81 -5.47
N THR A 52 22.73 30.70 -5.78
CA THR A 52 21.76 31.80 -5.59
C THR A 52 21.65 32.23 -4.13
N GLU A 53 21.77 31.29 -3.18
CA GLU A 53 21.74 31.61 -1.74
C GLU A 53 22.95 32.45 -1.29
N ARG A 54 24.07 32.41 -2.05
CA ARG A 54 25.30 33.15 -1.76
C ARG A 54 25.46 34.42 -2.61
N LEU A 55 24.98 34.40 -3.85
CA LEU A 55 25.20 35.46 -4.84
C LEU A 55 23.93 36.28 -5.15
N GLY A 56 22.74 35.75 -4.86
CA GLY A 56 21.46 36.42 -5.06
C GLY A 56 21.04 37.29 -3.88
N CYS A 57 19.83 37.86 -3.95
CA CYS A 57 19.26 38.59 -2.82
C CYS A 57 18.96 37.64 -1.67
N ALA A 58 19.38 37.99 -0.46
CA ALA A 58 19.11 37.20 0.75
C ALA A 58 17.60 37.04 1.06
N ASP A 59 16.76 37.93 0.53
CA ASP A 59 15.29 37.90 0.67
C ASP A 59 14.56 37.27 -0.54
N TYR A 60 15.30 36.73 -1.51
CA TYR A 60 14.79 36.17 -2.77
C TYR A 60 13.94 37.14 -3.62
N SER A 61 14.01 38.46 -3.37
CA SER A 61 13.26 39.48 -4.12
C SER A 61 13.59 39.47 -5.62
N HIS A 62 14.85 39.20 -5.99
CA HIS A 62 15.29 39.04 -7.38
C HIS A 62 14.61 37.95 -8.21
N LEU A 63 13.91 37.00 -7.56
CA LEU A 63 13.19 35.91 -8.24
C LEU A 63 11.70 36.22 -8.46
N LYS A 64 11.20 37.36 -7.97
CA LYS A 64 9.80 37.75 -8.09
C LYS A 64 9.53 38.55 -9.38
N GLN A 65 8.30 38.48 -9.88
CA GLN A 65 7.80 39.25 -11.05
C GLN A 65 8.50 38.97 -12.39
N CYS A 66 8.91 37.72 -12.63
CA CYS A 66 9.71 37.30 -13.78
C CYS A 66 8.92 36.81 -15.01
N ARG A 67 7.74 37.38 -15.28
CA ARG A 67 6.83 36.85 -16.30
C ARG A 67 7.38 36.95 -17.74
N ASN A 68 8.04 38.06 -18.04
CA ASN A 68 8.46 38.42 -19.41
C ASN A 68 9.93 38.08 -19.73
N THR A 69 10.67 37.48 -18.80
CA THR A 69 12.09 37.16 -19.02
C THR A 69 12.22 35.97 -19.97
N LYS A 70 13.07 36.07 -21.00
CA LYS A 70 13.46 34.94 -21.84
C LYS A 70 14.71 34.30 -21.22
N CYS A 71 14.67 32.99 -20.99
CA CYS A 71 15.82 32.24 -20.49
C CYS A 71 16.82 31.99 -21.62
N GLU A 72 18.09 31.81 -21.27
CA GLU A 72 19.14 31.43 -22.22
C GLU A 72 18.95 29.98 -22.71
N SER A 73 19.68 29.58 -23.76
CA SER A 73 19.51 28.27 -24.43
C SER A 73 19.77 27.05 -23.54
N ASP A 74 20.47 27.21 -22.42
CA ASP A 74 20.85 26.18 -21.45
C ASP A 74 20.04 26.25 -20.13
N GLN A 75 18.94 27.00 -20.13
CA GLN A 75 18.12 27.27 -18.94
C GLN A 75 16.66 26.86 -19.16
N PHE A 76 16.01 26.39 -18.09
CA PHE A 76 14.60 26.02 -18.10
C PHE A 76 13.74 27.12 -17.47
N LYS A 77 12.63 27.48 -18.12
CA LYS A 77 11.70 28.50 -17.64
C LYS A 77 10.60 27.90 -16.77
N CYS A 78 10.60 28.20 -15.48
CA CYS A 78 9.45 27.89 -14.62
C CYS A 78 8.21 28.70 -15.06
N ARG A 79 7.02 28.09 -15.05
CA ARG A 79 5.78 28.73 -15.52
C ARG A 79 5.47 30.00 -14.71
N ASN A 80 5.42 31.14 -15.39
CA ASN A 80 5.21 32.48 -14.81
C ASN A 80 6.25 32.92 -13.75
N ALA A 81 7.45 32.32 -13.76
CA ALA A 81 8.48 32.58 -12.75
C ALA A 81 9.88 32.76 -13.38
N TYR A 82 10.93 32.54 -12.58
CA TYR A 82 12.33 32.68 -12.94
C TYR A 82 12.88 31.46 -13.71
N CYS A 83 14.07 31.62 -14.28
CA CYS A 83 14.81 30.57 -14.97
C CYS A 83 15.64 29.75 -13.97
N ILE A 84 15.68 28.43 -14.15
CA ILE A 84 16.55 27.52 -13.42
C ILE A 84 17.56 26.89 -14.38
N THR A 85 18.66 26.38 -13.85
CA THR A 85 19.63 25.64 -14.67
C THR A 85 19.06 24.30 -15.12
N GLN A 86 19.48 23.78 -16.27
CA GLN A 86 19.08 22.45 -16.73
C GLN A 86 19.39 21.33 -15.72
N LYS A 87 20.40 21.53 -14.85
CA LYS A 87 20.77 20.60 -13.76
C LYS A 87 19.76 20.56 -12.60
N GLN A 88 18.87 21.54 -12.54
CA GLN A 88 17.81 21.65 -11.54
C GLN A 88 16.46 21.16 -12.05
N VAL A 89 16.39 20.75 -13.32
CA VAL A 89 15.22 20.09 -13.90
C VAL A 89 15.36 18.60 -13.61
N CYS A 90 14.33 17.96 -13.06
CA CYS A 90 14.30 16.53 -12.78
C CYS A 90 15.33 16.06 -11.74
N ASN A 91 15.53 16.82 -10.66
CA ASN A 91 16.49 16.50 -9.60
C ASN A 91 15.82 16.05 -8.29
N GLY A 92 14.50 15.82 -8.30
CA GLY A 92 13.72 15.39 -7.13
C GLY A 92 13.51 16.49 -6.08
N LYS A 93 13.98 17.72 -6.33
CA LYS A 93 13.77 18.89 -5.47
C LYS A 93 12.92 19.89 -6.23
N THR A 94 11.90 20.42 -5.56
CA THR A 94 11.07 21.48 -6.15
C THR A 94 11.86 22.79 -6.18
N ASP A 95 12.48 23.06 -7.32
CA ASP A 95 13.28 24.24 -7.60
C ASP A 95 12.45 25.40 -8.14
N CYS A 96 11.31 25.12 -8.78
CA CYS A 96 10.31 26.11 -9.16
C CYS A 96 9.41 26.50 -7.97
N LEU A 97 9.47 27.76 -7.53
CA LEU A 97 8.61 28.28 -6.46
C LEU A 97 7.14 28.14 -6.86
N MET A 98 6.35 27.54 -5.97
CA MET A 98 4.89 27.35 -6.07
C MET A 98 4.39 26.26 -7.03
N SER A 99 5.25 25.49 -7.70
CA SER A 99 4.80 24.35 -8.52
C SER A 99 5.93 23.38 -8.90
N LYS A 100 5.63 22.08 -9.02
CA LYS A 100 6.61 21.02 -9.37
C LYS A 100 6.92 20.92 -10.88
N TRP A 101 6.93 22.05 -11.59
CA TRP A 101 7.00 22.08 -13.07
C TRP A 101 8.32 21.57 -13.63
N ASP A 102 9.39 21.83 -12.90
CA ASP A 102 10.73 21.28 -13.08
C ASP A 102 10.80 19.75 -12.95
N GLU A 103 9.78 19.14 -12.37
CA GLU A 103 9.69 17.69 -12.14
C GLU A 103 8.55 17.03 -12.95
N PHE A 104 7.92 17.76 -13.88
CA PHE A 104 6.88 17.21 -14.77
C PHE A 104 7.49 16.90 -16.15
N HIS A 105 7.22 15.69 -16.68
CA HIS A 105 7.70 15.22 -17.99
C HIS A 105 9.22 15.08 -18.11
N CYS A 106 9.84 14.57 -17.04
CA CYS A 106 11.25 14.23 -17.02
C CYS A 106 11.53 12.95 -17.81
N ALA A 107 12.42 13.02 -18.80
CA ALA A 107 13.03 11.83 -19.39
C ALA A 107 14.12 11.32 -18.41
N TYR A 108 13.68 10.72 -17.30
CA TYR A 108 14.56 10.15 -16.27
C TYR A 108 15.46 9.12 -16.94
N LYS A 109 16.77 9.37 -16.92
CA LYS A 109 17.78 8.35 -17.20
C LYS A 109 18.17 7.73 -15.87
N CYS A 110 18.09 6.41 -15.78
CA CYS A 110 18.51 5.64 -14.61
C CYS A 110 19.86 6.14 -14.06
N PRO A 111 20.04 6.20 -12.74
CA PRO A 111 21.33 6.55 -12.13
C PRO A 111 22.47 5.60 -12.55
N TYR A 112 22.15 4.40 -13.03
CA TYR A 112 23.07 3.50 -13.72
C TYR A 112 22.35 2.79 -14.87
N PRO A 113 22.93 2.69 -16.07
CA PRO A 113 22.59 1.61 -16.99
C PRO A 113 23.25 0.34 -16.42
N THR A 114 22.66 -0.26 -15.39
CA THR A 114 23.00 -1.64 -15.05
C THR A 114 22.21 -2.54 -15.99
N ASP A 115 22.88 -3.49 -16.65
CA ASP A 115 22.21 -4.54 -17.44
C ASP A 115 21.21 -5.37 -16.59
N GLU A 116 21.31 -5.24 -15.26
CA GLU A 116 20.50 -5.92 -14.26
C GLU A 116 19.02 -5.49 -14.27
N CYS A 117 18.71 -4.20 -14.48
CA CYS A 117 17.33 -3.69 -14.39
C CYS A 117 17.02 -2.63 -15.45
N ALA A 118 15.77 -2.63 -15.94
CA ALA A 118 15.27 -1.57 -16.80
C ALA A 118 14.57 -0.52 -15.93
N CYS A 119 14.96 0.75 -16.01
CA CYS A 119 14.18 1.82 -15.38
C CYS A 119 13.53 2.73 -16.43
N PHE A 120 12.32 3.14 -16.10
CA PHE A 120 11.49 4.05 -16.87
C PHE A 120 10.96 5.12 -15.93
N ASP A 121 11.37 6.36 -16.15
CA ASP A 121 11.06 7.48 -15.28
C ASP A 121 11.50 7.22 -13.82
N ILE A 122 10.56 7.31 -12.87
CA ILE A 122 10.74 7.02 -11.44
C ILE A 122 10.58 5.52 -11.07
N SER A 123 10.33 4.66 -12.05
CA SER A 123 10.06 3.23 -11.86
C SER A 123 11.26 2.38 -12.28
N MET A 124 11.69 1.50 -11.38
CA MET A 124 12.77 0.55 -11.63
C MET A 124 12.18 -0.86 -11.72
N ASN A 125 12.28 -1.46 -12.90
CA ASN A 125 11.78 -2.79 -13.22
C ASN A 125 12.94 -3.78 -13.36
N CYS A 126 13.01 -4.67 -12.36
CA CYS A 126 13.98 -5.75 -12.22
C CYS A 126 13.28 -7.12 -12.26
N THR A 127 12.13 -7.23 -12.91
CA THR A 127 11.33 -8.46 -12.88
C THR A 127 11.98 -9.59 -13.66
N ASN A 128 11.97 -10.81 -13.10
CA ASN A 128 12.51 -12.02 -13.70
C ASN A 128 13.99 -11.91 -14.13
N ARG A 129 14.80 -11.23 -13.33
CA ARG A 129 16.23 -11.00 -13.61
C ARG A 129 17.16 -11.94 -12.86
N GLY A 130 16.61 -12.85 -12.06
CA GLY A 130 17.38 -13.81 -11.26
C GLY A 130 18.21 -13.13 -10.18
N LEU A 131 17.74 -12.01 -9.64
CA LEU A 131 18.46 -11.25 -8.62
C LEU A 131 18.46 -11.98 -7.29
N PHE A 132 19.63 -12.06 -6.67
CA PHE A 132 19.79 -12.55 -5.29
C PHE A 132 19.82 -11.41 -4.28
N HIS A 133 19.99 -10.16 -4.71
CA HIS A 133 20.10 -9.00 -3.83
C HIS A 133 19.24 -7.84 -4.34
N VAL A 134 18.86 -6.94 -3.43
CA VAL A 134 18.15 -5.71 -3.78
C VAL A 134 19.17 -4.71 -4.36
N PRO A 135 18.97 -4.22 -5.60
CA PRO A 135 19.85 -3.23 -6.21
C PRO A 135 19.91 -1.94 -5.39
N LYS A 136 21.12 -1.38 -5.22
CA LYS A 136 21.30 -0.11 -4.50
C LYS A 136 20.65 1.04 -5.26
N ASN A 137 19.68 1.71 -4.64
CA ASN A 137 19.06 2.91 -5.19
C ASN A 137 19.76 4.17 -4.66
N ASN A 138 20.51 4.85 -5.53
CA ASN A 138 21.08 6.16 -5.22
C ASN A 138 20.10 7.24 -5.73
N GLU A 139 19.16 7.61 -4.87
CA GLU A 139 18.29 8.80 -4.95
C GLU A 139 17.54 8.97 -6.28
N GLY A 140 16.37 8.33 -6.41
CA GLY A 140 15.42 8.71 -7.46
C GLY A 140 14.26 7.75 -7.73
N SER A 141 14.48 6.44 -7.61
CA SER A 141 13.41 5.48 -7.91
C SER A 141 12.41 5.42 -6.76
N ILE A 142 11.16 5.75 -7.05
CA ILE A 142 10.04 5.78 -6.10
C ILE A 142 9.18 4.50 -6.25
N GLN A 143 9.25 3.84 -7.40
CA GLN A 143 8.54 2.59 -7.67
C GLN A 143 9.56 1.50 -7.95
N PHE A 144 9.47 0.38 -7.24
CA PHE A 144 10.44 -0.70 -7.34
C PHE A 144 9.75 -2.03 -7.59
N HIS A 145 10.01 -2.62 -8.75
CA HIS A 145 9.43 -3.90 -9.17
C HIS A 145 10.53 -4.96 -9.23
N LEU A 146 10.56 -5.84 -8.23
CA LEU A 146 11.53 -6.92 -8.03
C LEU A 146 10.88 -8.30 -8.13
N ALA A 147 9.73 -8.41 -8.80
CA ALA A 147 8.99 -9.66 -8.87
C ALA A 147 9.77 -10.77 -9.62
N GLY A 148 9.64 -12.03 -9.18
CA GLY A 148 10.25 -13.17 -9.88
C GLY A 148 11.77 -13.26 -9.71
N ASN A 149 12.28 -12.98 -8.51
CA ASN A 149 13.70 -13.07 -8.17
C ASN A 149 13.93 -14.03 -6.98
N PHE A 150 15.13 -14.04 -6.38
CA PHE A 150 15.51 -14.98 -5.32
C PHE A 150 15.98 -14.23 -4.05
N LEU A 151 15.18 -13.28 -3.58
CA LEU A 151 15.55 -12.35 -2.50
C LEU A 151 15.49 -12.92 -1.06
N ASN A 152 15.12 -14.20 -0.87
CA ASN A 152 14.92 -14.81 0.46
C ASN A 152 16.07 -14.57 1.46
N TYR A 153 17.32 -14.63 1.00
CA TYR A 153 18.50 -14.53 1.87
C TYR A 153 19.01 -13.09 2.10
N THR A 154 18.49 -12.11 1.35
CA THR A 154 19.07 -10.75 1.33
C THR A 154 18.19 -9.71 2.02
N LEU A 155 16.97 -10.07 2.41
CA LEU A 155 16.13 -9.19 3.21
C LEU A 155 16.67 -9.12 4.64
N SER A 156 16.88 -7.90 5.11
CA SER A 156 17.30 -7.55 6.46
C SER A 156 16.59 -6.27 6.90
N ALA A 157 16.65 -5.95 8.20
CA ALA A 157 16.04 -4.73 8.75
C ALA A 157 16.53 -3.44 8.04
N ASP A 158 17.78 -3.42 7.58
CA ASP A 158 18.36 -2.23 6.95
C ASP A 158 18.15 -2.17 5.42
N THR A 159 17.58 -3.21 4.81
CA THR A 159 17.48 -3.33 3.34
C THR A 159 16.73 -2.17 2.71
N PHE A 160 15.63 -1.68 3.31
CA PHE A 160 14.82 -0.59 2.75
C PHE A 160 14.87 0.72 3.54
N LYS A 161 15.66 0.79 4.60
CA LYS A 161 15.67 1.91 5.55
C LYS A 161 16.04 3.28 4.95
N MET A 162 16.83 3.29 3.88
CA MET A 162 17.27 4.50 3.18
C MET A 162 16.48 4.80 1.91
N TYR A 163 15.45 4.00 1.60
CA TYR A 163 14.67 4.13 0.38
C TYR A 163 13.41 4.97 0.64
N ASP A 164 13.05 5.83 -0.30
CA ASP A 164 11.81 6.61 -0.24
C ASP A 164 10.80 6.10 -1.28
N LEU A 165 10.23 4.92 -1.01
CA LEU A 165 9.38 4.20 -1.96
C LEU A 165 7.89 4.54 -1.80
N THR A 166 7.18 4.57 -2.93
CA THR A 166 5.70 4.57 -2.99
C THR A 166 5.12 3.22 -3.40
N ILE A 167 5.84 2.45 -4.21
CA ILE A 167 5.41 1.13 -4.66
C ILE A 167 6.60 0.19 -4.49
N LEU A 168 6.37 -0.93 -3.82
CA LEU A 168 7.32 -2.01 -3.67
C LEU A 168 6.64 -3.32 -4.06
N ASP A 169 7.14 -3.95 -5.09
CA ASP A 169 6.70 -5.28 -5.53
C ASP A 169 7.85 -6.27 -5.38
N ILE A 170 7.72 -7.15 -4.39
CA ILE A 170 8.63 -8.25 -4.08
C ILE A 170 7.88 -9.59 -4.14
N SER A 171 6.87 -9.66 -5.02
CA SER A 171 6.13 -10.90 -5.29
C SER A 171 7.01 -11.97 -5.94
N ASN A 172 6.66 -13.24 -5.78
CA ASN A 172 7.39 -14.35 -6.39
C ASN A 172 8.90 -14.32 -6.13
N ASN A 173 9.30 -14.16 -4.87
CA ASN A 173 10.70 -14.10 -4.42
C ASN A 173 11.11 -15.27 -3.51
N SER A 174 10.25 -16.27 -3.36
CA SER A 174 10.43 -17.40 -2.44
C SER A 174 10.75 -16.97 -1.01
N LEU A 175 10.21 -15.83 -0.56
CA LEU A 175 10.42 -15.33 0.80
C LEU A 175 9.76 -16.25 1.81
N SER A 176 10.52 -16.76 2.78
CA SER A 176 9.99 -17.63 3.85
C SER A 176 9.55 -16.83 5.07
N THR A 177 10.26 -15.75 5.39
CA THR A 177 9.94 -14.84 6.50
C THR A 177 10.17 -13.39 6.09
N ILE A 178 9.56 -12.46 6.82
CA ILE A 178 9.84 -11.03 6.69
C ILE A 178 10.64 -10.62 7.93
N PRO A 179 11.88 -10.14 7.76
CA PRO A 179 12.67 -9.67 8.89
C PRO A 179 11.96 -8.53 9.64
N PRO A 180 12.08 -8.47 10.98
CA PRO A 180 11.53 -7.36 11.75
C PRO A 180 12.15 -6.04 11.29
N ASP A 181 11.36 -4.98 11.34
CA ASP A 181 11.75 -3.62 10.93
C ASP A 181 12.23 -3.46 9.47
N CYS A 182 12.09 -4.49 8.61
CA CYS A 182 12.52 -4.42 7.20
C CYS A 182 11.87 -3.27 6.43
N PHE A 183 10.63 -2.92 6.79
CA PHE A 183 9.86 -1.83 6.20
C PHE A 183 9.86 -0.54 7.05
N ALA A 184 10.64 -0.50 8.12
CA ALA A 184 10.70 0.66 9.00
C ALA A 184 11.21 1.88 8.24
N GLY A 185 10.47 2.99 8.34
CA GLY A 185 10.81 4.25 7.66
C GLY A 185 10.20 4.42 6.26
N LEU A 186 9.53 3.42 5.70
CA LEU A 186 8.82 3.53 4.42
C LEU A 186 7.44 4.21 4.56
N TRP A 187 7.39 5.39 5.19
CA TRP A 187 6.14 6.08 5.52
C TRP A 187 5.37 6.60 4.29
N ARG A 188 6.04 6.75 3.13
CA ARG A 188 5.42 7.13 1.85
C ARG A 188 4.92 5.95 1.02
N LEU A 189 5.19 4.71 1.45
CA LEU A 189 4.79 3.52 0.70
C LEU A 189 3.27 3.45 0.65
N GLN A 190 2.73 3.30 -0.55
CA GLN A 190 1.30 3.24 -0.83
C GLN A 190 0.85 1.84 -1.23
N SER A 191 1.71 1.09 -1.93
CA SER A 191 1.41 -0.26 -2.37
C SER A 191 2.58 -1.20 -2.06
N LEU A 192 2.27 -2.30 -1.38
CA LEU A 192 3.21 -3.39 -1.09
C LEU A 192 2.63 -4.69 -1.63
N ASN A 193 3.38 -5.33 -2.53
CA ASN A 193 3.04 -6.64 -3.08
C ASN A 193 4.05 -7.69 -2.60
N LEU A 194 3.53 -8.65 -1.84
CA LEU A 194 4.21 -9.81 -1.26
C LEU A 194 3.62 -11.12 -1.78
N ALA A 195 2.78 -11.08 -2.82
CA ALA A 195 2.10 -12.25 -3.35
C ALA A 195 3.06 -13.32 -3.87
N ASP A 196 2.59 -14.56 -3.95
CA ASP A 196 3.33 -15.68 -4.55
C ASP A 196 4.68 -15.95 -3.84
N ASN A 197 4.75 -15.75 -2.53
CA ASN A 197 5.92 -16.09 -1.71
C ASN A 197 5.64 -17.35 -0.87
N GLN A 198 6.53 -17.67 0.08
CA GLN A 198 6.44 -18.86 0.92
C GLN A 198 6.27 -18.50 2.41
N LEU A 199 5.67 -17.36 2.70
CA LEU A 199 5.48 -16.87 4.06
C LEU A 199 4.57 -17.83 4.84
N THR A 200 4.96 -18.21 6.05
CA THR A 200 4.21 -19.15 6.91
C THR A 200 3.42 -18.47 8.02
N GLU A 201 3.83 -17.28 8.42
CA GLU A 201 3.22 -16.49 9.48
C GLU A 201 3.38 -14.99 9.23
N ILE A 202 2.50 -14.19 9.84
CA ILE A 202 2.69 -12.75 9.95
C ILE A 202 2.97 -12.44 11.42
N GLU A 203 4.21 -12.05 11.70
CA GLU A 203 4.66 -11.73 13.04
C GLU A 203 4.05 -10.42 13.58
N ASN A 204 4.22 -10.19 14.88
CA ASN A 204 3.83 -8.93 15.51
C ASN A 204 4.63 -7.79 14.90
N ASP A 205 3.95 -6.66 14.67
CA ASP A 205 4.60 -5.41 14.27
C ASP A 205 5.37 -5.49 12.92
N THR A 206 5.20 -6.53 12.11
CA THR A 206 5.88 -6.71 10.80
C THR A 206 5.72 -5.50 9.87
N PHE A 207 4.57 -4.83 9.92
CA PHE A 207 4.24 -3.69 9.05
C PHE A 207 4.35 -2.33 9.76
N VAL A 208 5.04 -2.26 10.89
CA VAL A 208 5.27 -0.99 11.59
C VAL A 208 6.08 -0.03 10.71
N GLY A 209 5.68 1.25 10.71
CA GLY A 209 6.27 2.29 9.87
C GLY A 209 5.53 2.54 8.56
N LEU A 210 4.67 1.62 8.11
CA LEU A 210 3.90 1.71 6.87
C LEU A 210 2.60 2.53 7.01
N SER A 211 2.68 3.71 7.63
CA SER A 211 1.50 4.53 7.96
C SER A 211 0.76 5.10 6.72
N GLY A 212 1.46 5.23 5.59
CA GLY A 212 0.91 5.68 4.30
C GLY A 212 0.35 4.57 3.42
N LEU A 213 0.49 3.29 3.82
CA LEU A 213 0.14 2.15 2.98
C LEU A 213 -1.36 2.11 2.71
N ARG A 214 -1.73 1.90 1.45
CA ARG A 214 -3.12 1.85 0.98
C ARG A 214 -3.51 0.47 0.48
N SER A 215 -2.58 -0.25 -0.14
CA SER A 215 -2.80 -1.58 -0.69
C SER A 215 -1.72 -2.54 -0.19
N LEU A 216 -2.15 -3.66 0.37
CA LEU A 216 -1.30 -4.75 0.81
C LEU A 216 -1.81 -6.05 0.18
N ASN A 217 -1.00 -6.64 -0.70
CA ASN A 217 -1.30 -7.92 -1.32
C ASN A 217 -0.33 -8.98 -0.78
N ILE A 218 -0.85 -10.02 -0.13
CA ILE A 218 -0.08 -11.16 0.37
C ILE A 218 -0.63 -12.48 -0.22
N GLU A 219 -1.44 -12.42 -1.28
CA GLU A 219 -2.08 -13.58 -1.94
C GLU A 219 -1.08 -14.72 -2.25
N ARG A 220 -1.54 -15.98 -2.23
CA ARG A 220 -0.72 -17.15 -2.60
C ARG A 220 0.57 -17.28 -1.78
N ASN A 221 0.44 -17.19 -0.46
CA ASN A 221 1.48 -17.58 0.50
C ASN A 221 1.01 -18.81 1.30
N ASN A 222 1.79 -19.28 2.27
CA ASN A 222 1.47 -20.45 3.09
C ASN A 222 1.11 -20.06 4.53
N ILE A 223 0.51 -18.88 4.73
CA ILE A 223 0.25 -18.33 6.05
C ILE A 223 -0.80 -19.18 6.77
N GLN A 224 -0.43 -19.71 7.93
CA GLN A 224 -1.30 -20.52 8.80
C GLN A 224 -1.83 -19.69 9.98
N THR A 225 -1.01 -18.78 10.50
CA THR A 225 -1.30 -18.00 11.70
C THR A 225 -1.00 -16.53 11.46
N ILE A 226 -1.91 -15.66 11.91
CA ILE A 226 -1.69 -14.21 11.99
C ILE A 226 -1.57 -13.86 13.47
N LEU A 227 -0.40 -13.39 13.91
CA LEU A 227 -0.20 -13.08 15.32
C LEU A 227 -0.93 -11.79 15.76
N PRO A 228 -1.22 -11.62 17.06
CA PRO A 228 -1.90 -10.43 17.56
C PRO A 228 -1.17 -9.14 17.23
N ASN A 229 -1.89 -8.15 16.69
CA ASN A 229 -1.33 -6.86 16.26
C ASN A 229 -0.39 -6.93 15.03
N ALA A 230 -0.40 -8.02 14.26
CA ALA A 230 0.34 -8.13 13.00
C ALA A 230 0.14 -6.92 12.06
N PHE A 231 -1.07 -6.37 11.99
CA PHE A 231 -1.42 -5.23 11.13
C PHE A 231 -1.31 -3.86 11.81
N ARG A 232 -0.67 -3.79 12.98
CA ARG A 232 -0.49 -2.52 13.68
C ARG A 232 0.36 -1.56 12.84
N GLY A 233 -0.04 -0.29 12.82
CA GLY A 233 0.62 0.76 12.04
C GLY A 233 0.00 1.01 10.66
N LEU A 234 -0.80 0.08 10.12
CA LEU A 234 -1.47 0.18 8.82
C LEU A 234 -2.76 1.03 8.85
N SER A 235 -2.68 2.22 9.45
CA SER A 235 -3.84 3.09 9.70
C SER A 235 -4.48 3.68 8.44
N SER A 236 -3.76 3.71 7.31
CA SER A 236 -4.25 4.20 6.02
C SER A 236 -4.66 3.11 5.04
N LEU A 237 -4.57 1.83 5.45
CA LEU A 237 -4.80 0.70 4.55
C LEU A 237 -6.27 0.68 4.11
N SER A 238 -6.47 0.55 2.79
CA SER A 238 -7.77 0.50 2.15
C SER A 238 -8.07 -0.89 1.60
N THR A 239 -7.06 -1.61 1.13
CA THR A 239 -7.19 -2.91 0.49
C THR A 239 -6.22 -3.89 1.12
N LEU A 240 -6.75 -5.01 1.61
CA LEU A 240 -5.98 -6.13 2.15
C LEU A 240 -6.39 -7.41 1.45
N ASP A 241 -5.45 -8.04 0.76
CA ASP A 241 -5.63 -9.35 0.15
C ASP A 241 -4.82 -10.41 0.91
N LEU A 242 -5.55 -11.31 1.57
CA LEU A 242 -5.07 -12.49 2.28
C LEU A 242 -5.71 -13.76 1.69
N SER A 243 -6.06 -13.72 0.40
CA SER A 243 -6.62 -14.90 -0.28
C SER A 243 -5.57 -15.95 -0.56
N LYS A 244 -6.02 -17.20 -0.74
CA LYS A 244 -5.18 -18.35 -1.10
C LYS A 244 -4.01 -18.57 -0.15
N GLN A 245 -4.26 -18.50 1.16
CA GLN A 245 -3.33 -18.92 2.21
C GLN A 245 -3.73 -20.29 2.76
N ARG A 246 -3.32 -20.60 3.99
CA ARG A 246 -3.68 -21.81 4.74
C ARG A 246 -4.29 -21.46 6.10
N LEU A 247 -4.97 -20.31 6.20
CA LEU A 247 -5.60 -19.87 7.44
C LEU A 247 -6.73 -20.83 7.81
N THR A 248 -6.74 -21.30 9.05
CA THR A 248 -7.77 -22.21 9.58
C THR A 248 -8.73 -21.53 10.55
N PHE A 249 -8.28 -20.46 11.21
CA PHE A 249 -9.01 -19.78 12.26
C PHE A 249 -8.85 -18.26 12.17
N ILE A 250 -9.92 -17.53 12.44
CA ILE A 250 -9.89 -16.05 12.52
C ILE A 250 -10.24 -15.64 13.95
N GLU A 251 -9.20 -15.24 14.69
CA GLU A 251 -9.30 -14.79 16.08
C GLU A 251 -9.98 -13.43 16.20
N LYS A 252 -10.58 -13.20 17.37
CA LYS A 252 -11.13 -11.92 17.77
C LYS A 252 -10.09 -10.80 17.66
N ASN A 253 -10.50 -9.67 17.08
CA ASN A 253 -9.66 -8.47 16.90
C ASN A 253 -8.38 -8.65 16.06
N VAL A 254 -8.23 -9.72 15.27
CA VAL A 254 -7.03 -9.95 14.44
C VAL A 254 -6.75 -8.79 13.47
N PHE A 255 -7.81 -8.13 12.97
CA PHE A 255 -7.71 -6.98 12.05
C PHE A 255 -7.72 -5.61 12.74
N ASN A 256 -7.50 -5.57 14.06
CA ASN A 256 -7.52 -4.31 14.80
C ASN A 256 -6.45 -3.33 14.29
N GLY A 257 -6.80 -2.06 14.20
CA GLY A 257 -5.94 -0.98 13.67
C GLY A 257 -6.19 -0.61 12.21
N LEU A 258 -6.86 -1.47 11.44
CA LEU A 258 -7.20 -1.25 10.02
C LEU A 258 -8.41 -0.31 9.82
N ARG A 259 -8.33 0.90 10.39
CA ARG A 259 -9.47 1.83 10.52
C ARG A 259 -10.05 2.33 9.20
N LYS A 260 -9.26 2.35 8.12
CA LYS A 260 -9.68 2.83 6.79
C LYS A 260 -9.92 1.71 5.77
N LEU A 261 -9.89 0.45 6.23
CA LEU A 261 -10.02 -0.70 5.34
C LEU A 261 -11.40 -0.69 4.67
N ARG A 262 -11.41 -0.89 3.35
CA ARG A 262 -12.61 -0.93 2.50
C ARG A 262 -12.80 -2.30 1.87
N PHE A 263 -11.72 -3.00 1.56
CA PHE A 263 -11.75 -4.32 0.93
C PHE A 263 -10.88 -5.30 1.72
N LEU A 264 -11.48 -6.42 2.10
CA LEU A 264 -10.81 -7.53 2.76
C LEU A 264 -11.14 -8.83 2.01
N ASN A 265 -10.11 -9.48 1.49
CA ASN A 265 -10.23 -10.76 0.81
C ASN A 265 -9.56 -11.87 1.65
N LEU A 266 -10.37 -12.82 2.09
CA LEU A 266 -9.99 -14.04 2.81
C LEU A 266 -10.38 -15.30 2.02
N SER A 267 -10.65 -15.15 0.72
CA SER A 267 -11.12 -16.26 -0.11
C SER A 267 -10.05 -17.33 -0.34
N GLY A 268 -10.46 -18.57 -0.58
CA GLY A 268 -9.55 -19.65 -0.93
C GLY A 268 -8.61 -20.05 0.22
N ASN A 269 -9.04 -19.85 1.46
CA ASN A 269 -8.34 -20.30 2.65
C ASN A 269 -8.93 -21.63 3.15
N GLN A 270 -8.54 -22.06 4.35
CA GLN A 270 -9.01 -23.29 4.99
C GLN A 270 -9.80 -22.97 6.27
N ILE A 271 -10.46 -21.80 6.31
CA ILE A 271 -11.05 -21.26 7.54
C ILE A 271 -12.25 -22.13 7.93
N THR A 272 -12.21 -22.69 9.13
CA THR A 272 -13.30 -23.50 9.70
C THR A 272 -14.14 -22.74 10.71
N ASN A 273 -13.52 -21.78 11.42
CA ASN A 273 -14.19 -21.03 12.48
C ASN A 273 -13.80 -19.54 12.44
N ILE A 274 -14.79 -18.67 12.65
CA ILE A 274 -14.61 -17.23 12.81
C ILE A 274 -15.22 -16.80 14.15
N GLU A 275 -14.40 -16.22 15.03
CA GLU A 275 -14.85 -15.79 16.37
C GLU A 275 -15.69 -14.52 16.34
N ASP A 276 -16.59 -14.40 17.33
CA ASP A 276 -17.28 -13.14 17.59
C ASP A 276 -16.31 -12.00 17.83
N GLY A 277 -16.46 -10.95 17.02
CA GLY A 277 -15.58 -9.79 17.05
C GLY A 277 -14.26 -9.95 16.28
N ALA A 278 -14.09 -10.98 15.45
CA ALA A 278 -13.00 -11.09 14.48
C ALA A 278 -12.82 -9.80 13.66
N PHE A 279 -13.92 -9.23 13.18
CA PHE A 279 -13.94 -8.03 12.34
C PHE A 279 -14.14 -6.71 13.11
N ASN A 280 -13.95 -6.72 14.43
CA ASN A 280 -14.07 -5.51 15.22
C ASN A 280 -13.08 -4.42 14.78
N GLY A 281 -13.59 -3.20 14.66
CA GLY A 281 -12.80 -2.04 14.24
C GLY A 281 -12.82 -1.77 12.74
N LEU A 282 -13.34 -2.69 11.91
CA LEU A 282 -13.48 -2.55 10.46
C LEU A 282 -14.73 -1.76 10.05
N LYS A 283 -14.98 -0.61 10.68
CA LYS A 283 -16.21 0.18 10.48
C LYS A 283 -16.41 0.69 9.05
N ASN A 284 -15.33 0.84 8.27
CA ASN A 284 -15.34 1.38 6.91
C ASN A 284 -15.29 0.28 5.83
N LEU A 285 -15.37 -0.99 6.22
CA LEU A 285 -15.30 -2.10 5.28
C LEU A 285 -16.54 -2.08 4.39
N LEU A 286 -16.33 -2.14 3.08
CA LEU A 286 -17.36 -2.14 2.05
C LEU A 286 -17.54 -3.52 1.44
N THR A 287 -16.45 -4.27 1.29
CA THR A 287 -16.45 -5.60 0.67
C THR A 287 -15.66 -6.57 1.52
N LEU A 288 -16.30 -7.70 1.84
CA LEU A 288 -15.71 -8.83 2.53
C LEU A 288 -15.90 -10.08 1.67
N ASP A 289 -14.80 -10.76 1.36
CA ASP A 289 -14.84 -12.05 0.69
C ASP A 289 -14.31 -13.14 1.61
N ILE A 290 -15.19 -14.08 1.98
CA ILE A 290 -14.87 -15.28 2.76
C ILE A 290 -15.23 -16.56 1.99
N SER A 291 -15.40 -16.47 0.66
CA SER A 291 -15.72 -17.61 -0.20
C SER A 291 -14.55 -18.61 -0.33
N ASN A 292 -14.83 -19.79 -0.83
CA ASN A 292 -13.89 -20.90 -0.97
C ASN A 292 -13.15 -21.19 0.34
N ASN A 293 -13.89 -21.31 1.44
CA ASN A 293 -13.41 -21.73 2.76
C ASN A 293 -14.13 -23.02 3.20
N MET A 294 -13.86 -23.49 4.42
CA MET A 294 -14.46 -24.70 5.00
C MET A 294 -15.25 -24.36 6.27
N LEU A 295 -16.06 -23.29 6.20
CA LEU A 295 -16.71 -22.69 7.37
C LEU A 295 -17.72 -23.65 8.00
N ILE A 296 -17.49 -24.03 9.26
CA ILE A 296 -18.39 -24.89 10.05
C ILE A 296 -19.15 -24.04 11.08
N THR A 297 -18.45 -23.14 11.78
CA THR A 297 -19.05 -22.30 12.81
C THR A 297 -18.67 -20.83 12.62
N ILE A 298 -19.65 -19.95 12.61
CA ILE A 298 -19.46 -18.51 12.65
C ILE A 298 -20.19 -18.00 13.89
N GLY A 299 -19.53 -17.14 14.68
CA GLY A 299 -20.19 -16.50 15.81
C GLY A 299 -21.40 -15.67 15.38
N GLU A 300 -22.44 -15.62 16.21
CA GLU A 300 -23.71 -14.98 15.88
C GLU A 300 -23.56 -13.47 15.61
N ASN A 301 -22.55 -12.84 16.21
CA ASN A 301 -22.33 -11.40 16.16
C ASN A 301 -21.10 -11.01 15.33
N VAL A 302 -20.55 -11.93 14.52
CA VAL A 302 -19.37 -11.71 13.69
C VAL A 302 -19.51 -10.48 12.77
N PHE A 303 -20.68 -10.28 12.17
CA PHE A 303 -20.93 -9.16 11.25
C PHE A 303 -21.42 -7.87 11.94
N HIS A 304 -21.72 -7.89 13.24
CA HIS A 304 -22.30 -6.74 13.95
C HIS A 304 -21.39 -5.50 13.94
N GLY A 305 -20.07 -5.70 13.88
CA GLY A 305 -19.08 -4.61 13.81
C GLY A 305 -18.96 -3.92 12.44
N LEU A 306 -19.57 -4.47 11.39
CA LEU A 306 -19.37 -4.08 9.99
C LEU A 306 -20.49 -3.17 9.49
N THR A 307 -20.57 -1.96 10.02
CA THR A 307 -21.71 -1.04 9.81
C THR A 307 -21.88 -0.51 8.38
N ASN A 308 -20.82 -0.50 7.57
CA ASN A 308 -20.85 0.02 6.19
C ASN A 308 -20.67 -1.08 5.13
N LEU A 309 -20.79 -2.35 5.53
CA LEU A 309 -20.58 -3.46 4.61
C LEU A 309 -21.65 -3.48 3.53
N HIS A 310 -21.21 -3.40 2.28
CA HIS A 310 -22.09 -3.37 1.12
C HIS A 310 -22.17 -4.73 0.43
N THR A 311 -21.02 -5.39 0.31
CA THR A 311 -20.89 -6.65 -0.43
C THR A 311 -20.25 -7.73 0.43
N LEU A 312 -20.88 -8.90 0.48
CA LEU A 312 -20.38 -10.09 1.18
C LEU A 312 -20.40 -11.29 0.24
N TYR A 313 -19.25 -11.94 0.07
CA TYR A 313 -19.13 -13.20 -0.67
C TYR A 313 -18.88 -14.35 0.32
N THR A 314 -19.75 -15.36 0.29
CA THR A 314 -19.69 -16.57 1.10
C THR A 314 -19.95 -17.80 0.23
N ASP A 315 -19.68 -19.00 0.75
CA ASP A 315 -20.01 -20.26 0.06
C ASP A 315 -21.47 -20.68 0.24
N GLU A 316 -22.03 -20.39 1.43
CA GLU A 316 -23.39 -20.79 1.79
C GLU A 316 -24.26 -19.57 2.10
N TYR A 317 -25.54 -19.63 1.68
CA TYR A 317 -26.53 -18.59 1.94
C TYR A 317 -26.83 -18.39 3.44
N ARG A 318 -26.65 -19.43 4.26
CA ARG A 318 -26.85 -19.34 5.71
C ARG A 318 -26.05 -18.20 6.35
N PHE A 319 -24.86 -17.90 5.84
CA PHE A 319 -24.03 -16.81 6.34
C PHE A 319 -24.55 -15.43 5.90
N CYS A 320 -25.14 -15.33 4.71
CA CYS A 320 -25.87 -14.13 4.29
C CYS A 320 -27.04 -13.81 5.22
N CYS A 321 -27.71 -14.83 5.77
CA CYS A 321 -28.77 -14.63 6.76
C CYS A 321 -28.29 -14.01 8.08
N LEU A 322 -27.05 -14.29 8.51
CA LEU A 322 -26.45 -13.65 9.69
C LEU A 322 -26.13 -12.17 9.39
N ALA A 323 -25.82 -11.85 8.14
CA ALA A 323 -25.47 -10.52 7.68
C ALA A 323 -26.67 -9.72 7.14
N LYS A 324 -27.81 -9.68 7.86
CA LYS A 324 -29.07 -9.05 7.40
C LYS A 324 -28.95 -7.59 6.93
N GLY A 325 -27.93 -6.87 7.38
CA GLY A 325 -27.68 -5.47 7.00
C GLY A 325 -26.93 -5.28 5.68
N VAL A 326 -26.49 -6.35 5.01
CA VAL A 326 -25.65 -6.28 3.81
C VAL A 326 -26.53 -6.31 2.55
N PRO A 327 -26.53 -5.24 1.72
CA PRO A 327 -27.37 -5.17 0.52
C PRO A 327 -27.03 -6.23 -0.54
N ASP A 328 -25.73 -6.47 -0.78
CA ASP A 328 -25.27 -7.39 -1.80
C ASP A 328 -24.55 -8.60 -1.19
N CYS A 329 -25.31 -9.59 -0.74
CA CYS A 329 -24.75 -10.87 -0.32
C CYS A 329 -24.87 -11.92 -1.42
N ASN A 330 -23.80 -12.70 -1.60
CA ASN A 330 -23.69 -13.80 -2.55
C ASN A 330 -23.25 -15.08 -1.82
N PRO A 331 -23.89 -16.24 -2.08
CA PRO A 331 -24.92 -16.48 -3.10
C PRO A 331 -26.28 -15.85 -2.76
N LYS A 332 -27.13 -15.63 -3.77
CA LYS A 332 -28.52 -15.17 -3.58
C LYS A 332 -29.38 -16.33 -3.04
N PRO A 333 -30.49 -16.04 -2.32
CA PRO A 333 -31.39 -17.11 -1.87
C PRO A 333 -31.97 -17.86 -3.07
N ASP A 334 -31.93 -19.19 -3.02
CA ASP A 334 -32.75 -20.06 -3.86
C ASP A 334 -34.01 -20.54 -3.09
N GLU A 335 -34.86 -21.33 -3.74
CA GLU A 335 -36.16 -21.77 -3.19
C GLU A 335 -36.04 -22.65 -1.93
N PHE A 336 -34.86 -23.20 -1.66
CA PHE A 336 -34.58 -24.09 -0.53
C PHE A 336 -33.61 -23.50 0.49
N SER A 337 -32.95 -22.39 0.16
CA SER A 337 -31.98 -21.71 1.00
C SER A 337 -32.67 -21.03 2.16
N SER A 338 -32.41 -21.55 3.35
CA SER A 338 -33.02 -21.12 4.59
C SER A 338 -31.95 -20.65 5.56
N CYS A 339 -32.30 -19.67 6.40
CA CYS A 339 -31.41 -19.19 7.46
C CYS A 339 -31.21 -20.26 8.55
N GLU A 340 -32.17 -21.17 8.68
CA GLU A 340 -32.03 -22.39 9.45
C GLU A 340 -31.66 -23.53 8.52
N ASP A 341 -30.65 -24.29 8.89
CA ASP A 341 -30.12 -25.38 8.09
C ASP A 341 -31.02 -26.63 8.22
N LEU A 342 -32.31 -26.49 7.88
CA LEU A 342 -33.31 -27.56 8.03
C LEU A 342 -32.86 -28.82 7.26
N MET A 343 -32.18 -28.63 6.12
CA MET A 343 -31.67 -29.70 5.25
C MET A 343 -30.27 -30.24 5.64
N SER A 344 -29.54 -29.59 6.54
CA SER A 344 -28.34 -30.16 7.17
C SER A 344 -28.68 -31.30 8.13
N ASN A 345 -29.88 -31.26 8.73
CA ASN A 345 -30.31 -32.32 9.61
C ASN A 345 -30.58 -33.61 8.82
N TYR A 346 -29.69 -34.58 8.98
CA TYR A 346 -29.79 -35.90 8.35
C TYR A 346 -31.16 -36.56 8.57
N VAL A 347 -31.76 -36.39 9.76
CA VAL A 347 -33.07 -36.99 10.09
C VAL A 347 -34.19 -36.37 9.26
N LEU A 348 -34.18 -35.05 9.08
CA LEU A 348 -35.16 -34.37 8.26
C LEU A 348 -35.01 -34.77 6.79
N ARG A 349 -33.76 -34.85 6.31
CA ARG A 349 -33.44 -35.29 4.95
C ARG A 349 -33.92 -36.72 4.69
N ALA A 350 -33.64 -37.64 5.62
CA ALA A 350 -34.11 -39.02 5.55
C ALA A 350 -35.64 -39.09 5.56
N SER A 351 -36.29 -38.25 6.37
CA SER A 351 -37.76 -38.20 6.46
C SER A 351 -38.40 -37.72 5.16
N ILE A 352 -37.82 -36.72 4.49
CA ILE A 352 -38.26 -36.25 3.16
C ILE A 352 -38.12 -37.38 2.12
N TRP A 353 -37.00 -38.11 2.12
CA TRP A 353 -36.80 -39.25 1.22
C TRP A 353 -37.81 -40.38 1.48
N ILE A 354 -38.08 -40.71 2.75
CA ILE A 354 -39.08 -41.72 3.12
C ILE A 354 -40.48 -41.31 2.65
N LEU A 355 -40.86 -40.05 2.87
CA LEU A 355 -42.14 -39.51 2.38
C LEU A 355 -42.23 -39.54 0.85
N GLY A 356 -41.18 -39.16 0.15
CA GLY A 356 -41.12 -39.22 -1.32
C GLY A 356 -41.23 -40.64 -1.88
N ILE A 357 -40.53 -41.61 -1.28
CA ILE A 357 -40.57 -43.02 -1.68
C ILE A 357 -41.95 -43.62 -1.41
N THR A 358 -42.51 -43.39 -0.21
CA THR A 358 -43.83 -43.92 0.16
C THR A 358 -44.94 -43.36 -0.73
N ALA A 359 -44.91 -42.06 -1.01
CA ALA A 359 -45.85 -41.44 -1.94
C ALA A 359 -45.72 -42.00 -3.37
N SER A 360 -44.49 -42.16 -3.87
CA SER A 360 -44.25 -42.74 -5.20
C SER A 360 -44.74 -44.18 -5.29
N PHE A 361 -44.46 -44.99 -4.27
CA PHE A 361 -44.91 -46.38 -4.22
C PHE A 361 -46.44 -46.46 -4.16
N GLY A 362 -47.08 -45.61 -3.34
CA GLY A 362 -48.53 -45.50 -3.29
C GLY A 362 -49.15 -45.14 -4.65
N ASN A 363 -48.57 -44.17 -5.36
CA ASN A 363 -49.03 -43.80 -6.70
C ASN A 363 -48.85 -44.93 -7.72
N VAL A 364 -47.73 -45.67 -7.66
CA VAL A 364 -47.49 -46.84 -8.52
C VAL A 364 -48.54 -47.93 -8.27
N ILE A 365 -48.88 -48.22 -7.01
CA ILE A 365 -49.94 -49.17 -6.68
C ILE A 365 -51.28 -48.74 -7.29
N VAL A 366 -51.64 -47.47 -7.17
CA VAL A 366 -52.90 -46.93 -7.73
C VAL A 366 -52.92 -47.07 -9.26
N ILE A 367 -51.80 -46.79 -9.94
CA ILE A 367 -51.66 -46.95 -11.40
C ILE A 367 -51.79 -48.44 -11.79
N ILE A 368 -51.13 -49.34 -11.08
CA ILE A 368 -51.22 -50.79 -11.31
C ILE A 368 -52.67 -51.25 -11.11
N TRP A 369 -53.32 -50.81 -10.04
CA TRP A 369 -54.71 -51.19 -9.77
C TRP A 369 -55.66 -50.70 -10.87
N ARG A 370 -55.56 -49.43 -11.27
CA ARG A 370 -56.36 -48.87 -12.39
C ARG A 370 -56.10 -49.55 -13.73
N THR A 371 -54.86 -49.94 -14.03
CA THR A 371 -54.54 -50.64 -15.28
C THR A 371 -55.04 -52.08 -15.27
N ARG A 372 -55.08 -52.72 -14.11
CA ARG A 372 -55.64 -54.07 -13.95
C ARG A 372 -57.16 -54.06 -14.07
N ASP A 373 -57.83 -53.09 -13.46
CA ASP A 373 -59.30 -52.94 -13.53
C ASP A 373 -59.80 -52.69 -14.97
N LYS A 374 -59.07 -51.86 -15.74
CA LYS A 374 -59.33 -51.70 -17.19
C LYS A 374 -59.16 -52.99 -18.01
N ARG A 375 -58.31 -53.93 -17.57
CA ARG A 375 -58.15 -55.25 -18.24
C ARG A 375 -59.19 -56.27 -17.79
N SER A 376 -59.78 -56.09 -16.61
CA SER A 376 -60.85 -56.91 -16.05
C SER A 376 -62.25 -56.49 -16.51
N GLY A 377 -62.36 -55.49 -17.38
CA GLY A 377 -63.59 -55.12 -18.08
C GLY A 377 -64.00 -56.18 -19.12
N LYS A 378 -64.44 -57.33 -18.62
CA LYS A 378 -65.29 -58.31 -19.28
C LYS A 378 -66.18 -58.96 -18.23
#